data_AF-A0AAU7ZHW8-F1
#
_entry.id   AF-A0AAU7ZHW8-F1
#
_cell.length_a   1.000
_cell.length_b   1.000
_cell.length_c   1.000
_cell.angle_alpha   90.00
_cell.angle_beta   90.00
_cell.angle_gamma   90.00
#
_symmetry.space_group_name_H-M   'P 1'
#
loop_
_entity.id
_entity.type
_entity.pdbx_description
1 polymer ?
#
loop_
_entity_poly.entity_id
_entity_poly.type
_entity_poly.pdbx_seq_one_letter_code
_entity_poly.pdbx_strand_id
1 'polypeptide(L)'
;MMKNLTRMATPLIAVVLMSGATLFAHAQANQAPTTESRSWNTPPAGTEQAQSAYRDGVEAAQLDMTAKRKIDAKASHLYVHPPVKGAARDEYRSNFTAGYEAAVKHNSGV
;
A
#
# COMPACT_ATOMS: atom_id res chain seq x y z
N MET A 1 31.11 3.83 53.27
CA MET A 1 32.38 3.41 52.64
C MET A 1 32.11 2.15 51.82
N MET A 2 31.81 2.27 50.53
CA MET A 2 31.54 1.10 49.64
C MET A 2 32.86 0.63 49.02
N LYS A 3 33.12 -0.68 49.10
CA LYS A 3 34.34 -1.33 48.58
C LYS A 3 34.07 -1.99 47.21
N ASN A 4 34.67 -1.37 46.20
CA ASN A 4 35.31 -1.86 44.97
C ASN A 4 35.16 -3.34 44.57
N LEU A 5 34.86 -3.59 43.28
CA LEU A 5 35.64 -4.55 42.48
C LEU A 5 35.68 -4.19 40.99
N THR A 6 36.90 -4.00 40.51
CA THR A 6 37.31 -3.65 39.14
C THR A 6 37.39 -4.91 38.26
N ARG A 7 36.95 -4.83 36.99
CA ARG A 7 37.49 -5.70 35.93
C ARG A 7 37.81 -4.88 34.67
N MET A 8 39.07 -4.99 34.31
CA MET A 8 39.74 -4.46 33.13
C MET A 8 39.23 -5.13 31.85
N ALA A 9 39.18 -4.38 30.74
CA ALA A 9 39.77 -4.79 29.46
C ALA A 9 39.49 -3.71 28.41
N THR A 10 40.49 -2.88 28.17
CA THR A 10 40.57 -1.96 27.04
C THR A 10 40.67 -2.75 25.74
N PRO A 11 39.99 -2.31 24.67
CA PRO A 11 40.68 -2.27 23.39
C PRO A 11 40.78 -0.82 22.91
N LEU A 12 42.04 -0.44 22.65
CA LEU A 12 42.46 0.69 21.84
C LEU A 12 41.53 0.86 20.63
N ILE A 13 40.83 1.99 20.56
CA ILE A 13 40.31 2.48 19.29
C ILE A 13 41.11 3.73 18.95
N ALA A 14 42.02 3.53 18.01
CA ALA A 14 42.82 4.57 17.39
C ALA A 14 41.91 5.55 16.63
N VAL A 15 42.30 6.82 16.75
CA VAL A 15 41.75 7.99 16.08
C VAL A 15 41.85 7.87 14.56
N VAL A 16 40.75 8.19 13.86
CA VAL A 16 40.83 8.89 12.57
C VAL A 16 39.88 10.08 12.64
N LEU A 17 40.47 11.25 12.85
CA LEU A 17 39.92 12.53 12.43
C LEU A 17 39.88 12.51 10.91
N MET A 18 38.70 12.28 10.32
CA MET A 18 38.43 12.71 8.95
C MET A 18 37.30 13.72 8.97
N SER A 19 37.67 14.93 8.56
CA SER A 19 36.84 16.06 8.22
C SER A 19 35.68 15.70 7.30
N GLY A 20 34.56 16.41 7.47
CA GLY A 20 33.78 16.88 6.33
C GLY A 20 32.34 16.38 6.25
N ALA A 21 31.42 17.32 6.50
CA ALA A 21 30.02 17.34 6.10
C ALA A 21 29.08 16.28 6.71
N THR A 22 28.06 16.78 7.42
CA THR A 22 26.83 16.08 7.77
C THR A 22 26.19 15.41 6.55
N LEU A 23 26.05 14.09 6.59
CA LEU A 23 25.01 13.37 5.87
C LEU A 23 24.47 12.30 6.81
N PHE A 24 23.19 12.43 7.17
CA PHE A 24 22.42 11.34 7.76
C PHE A 24 22.47 10.17 6.78
N ALA A 25 23.32 9.17 7.05
CA ALA A 25 23.26 7.89 6.38
C ALA A 25 22.01 7.15 6.86
N HIS A 26 20.84 7.57 6.34
CA HIS A 26 19.80 6.59 6.08
C HIS A 26 20.41 5.65 5.05
N ALA A 27 20.87 4.49 5.51
CA ALA A 27 20.99 3.32 4.65
C ALA A 27 19.58 2.95 4.19
N GLN A 28 19.02 3.77 3.30
CA GLN A 28 17.86 3.45 2.49
C GLN A 28 18.40 2.42 1.51
N ALA A 29 18.36 1.15 1.92
CA ALA A 29 18.40 0.06 0.98
C ALA A 29 17.36 0.41 -0.10
N ASN A 30 17.84 0.74 -1.30
CA ASN A 30 17.03 0.90 -2.49
C ASN A 30 16.41 -0.47 -2.79
N GLN A 31 15.34 -0.79 -2.07
CA GLN A 31 14.34 -1.74 -2.51
C GLN A 31 13.55 -0.97 -3.57
N ALA A 32 13.99 -1.04 -4.84
CA ALA A 32 13.07 -0.74 -5.93
C ALA A 32 11.80 -1.54 -5.64
N PRO A 33 10.62 -0.92 -5.55
CA PRO A 33 9.41 -1.65 -5.18
C PRO A 33 9.26 -2.77 -6.20
N THR A 34 9.46 -4.00 -5.74
CA THR A 34 9.09 -5.17 -6.52
C THR A 34 7.61 -4.97 -6.88
N THR A 35 7.22 -5.35 -8.08
CA THR A 35 5.83 -5.22 -8.56
C THR A 35 4.80 -5.81 -7.57
N GLU A 36 5.23 -6.66 -6.63
CA GLU A 36 4.46 -7.21 -5.51
C GLU A 36 4.10 -6.22 -4.39
N SER A 37 4.76 -5.07 -4.25
CA SER A 37 4.47 -4.10 -3.18
C SER A 37 3.53 -2.97 -3.63
N ARG A 38 2.91 -3.06 -4.81
CA ARG A 38 1.86 -2.10 -5.16
C ARG A 38 0.69 -2.38 -4.22
N SER A 39 0.45 -1.45 -3.29
CA SER A 39 -0.70 -1.50 -2.40
C SER A 39 -1.94 -1.84 -3.23
N TRP A 40 -2.65 -2.89 -2.85
CA TRP A 40 -3.85 -3.38 -3.54
C TRP A 40 -4.92 -2.28 -3.65
N ASN A 41 -4.86 -1.27 -2.76
CA ASN A 41 -5.72 -0.09 -2.74
C ASN A 41 -5.14 1.10 -3.55
N THR A 42 -4.02 0.92 -4.24
CA THR A 42 -3.49 1.91 -5.16
C THR A 42 -4.05 1.63 -6.55
N PRO A 43 -4.86 2.53 -7.12
CA PRO A 43 -5.36 2.38 -8.48
C PRO A 43 -4.21 2.26 -9.50
N PRO A 44 -4.38 1.48 -10.58
CA PRO A 44 -3.44 1.48 -11.67
C PRO A 44 -3.35 2.87 -12.33
N ALA A 45 -2.22 3.14 -12.99
CA ALA A 45 -2.07 4.36 -13.77
C ALA A 45 -3.15 4.44 -14.86
N GLY A 46 -3.74 5.61 -15.03
CA GLY A 46 -4.89 5.82 -15.93
C GLY A 46 -5.52 7.19 -15.73
N THR A 47 -6.67 7.42 -16.34
CA THR A 47 -7.46 8.64 -16.17
C THR A 47 -7.92 8.80 -14.72
N GLU A 48 -8.17 10.03 -14.27
CA GLU A 48 -8.70 10.29 -12.92
C GLU A 48 -10.00 9.52 -12.67
N GLN A 49 -10.87 9.44 -13.69
CA GLN A 49 -12.12 8.70 -13.63
C GLN A 49 -11.89 7.19 -13.45
N ALA A 50 -10.94 6.58 -14.18
CA ALA A 50 -10.57 5.18 -14.00
C ALA A 50 -10.04 4.91 -12.58
N GLN A 51 -9.20 5.81 -12.07
CA GLN A 51 -8.68 5.71 -10.71
C GLN A 51 -9.77 5.85 -9.64
N SER A 52 -10.75 6.74 -9.86
CA SER A 52 -11.91 6.88 -8.99
C SER A 52 -12.75 5.62 -8.98
N ALA A 53 -13.08 5.08 -10.16
CA ALA A 53 -13.86 3.85 -10.28
C ALA A 53 -13.20 2.68 -9.55
N TYR A 54 -11.87 2.56 -9.63
CA TYR A 54 -11.12 1.55 -8.88
C TYR A 54 -11.29 1.70 -7.36
N ARG A 55 -11.16 2.91 -6.83
CA ARG A 55 -11.37 3.19 -5.40
C ARG A 55 -12.79 2.87 -4.96
N ASP A 56 -13.78 3.24 -5.76
CA ASP A 56 -15.20 2.93 -5.50
C ASP A 56 -15.42 1.41 -5.44
N GLY A 57 -14.76 0.66 -6.33
CA GLY A 57 -14.78 -0.81 -6.34
C GLY A 57 -14.19 -1.42 -5.08
N VAL A 58 -13.03 -0.91 -4.65
CA VAL A 58 -12.38 -1.30 -3.40
C VAL A 58 -13.30 -1.08 -2.20
N GLU A 59 -13.88 0.11 -2.09
CA GLU A 59 -14.77 0.47 -0.97
C GLU A 59 -16.03 -0.41 -0.96
N ALA A 60 -16.63 -0.64 -2.13
CA ALA A 60 -17.79 -1.52 -2.25
C ALA A 60 -17.48 -2.96 -1.79
N ALA A 61 -16.32 -3.50 -2.17
CA ALA A 61 -15.89 -4.83 -1.71
C ALA A 61 -15.68 -4.86 -0.20
N GLN A 62 -15.00 -3.86 0.37
CA GLN A 62 -14.82 -3.77 1.82
C GLN A 62 -16.14 -3.73 2.57
N LEU A 63 -17.11 -2.95 2.07
CA LEU A 63 -18.44 -2.87 2.64
C LEU A 63 -19.19 -4.20 2.53
N ASP A 64 -19.13 -4.87 1.37
CA ASP A 64 -19.77 -6.17 1.17
C ASP A 64 -19.19 -7.22 2.13
N MET A 65 -17.86 -7.27 2.27
CA MET A 65 -17.17 -8.19 3.18
C MET A 65 -17.50 -7.90 4.65
N THR A 66 -17.47 -6.62 5.05
CA THR A 66 -17.78 -6.20 6.43
C THR A 66 -19.23 -6.51 6.78
N ALA A 67 -20.16 -6.27 5.86
CA ALA A 67 -21.57 -6.57 6.01
C ALA A 67 -21.92 -8.06 5.81
N LYS A 68 -20.92 -8.91 5.52
CA LYS A 68 -21.10 -10.34 5.19
C LYS A 68 -22.13 -10.57 4.07
N ARG A 69 -22.19 -9.64 3.12
CA ARG A 69 -23.04 -9.74 1.92
C ARG A 69 -22.38 -10.68 0.91
N LYS A 70 -23.15 -11.05 -0.13
CA LYS A 70 -22.60 -11.77 -1.27
C LYS A 70 -21.51 -10.93 -1.93
N ILE A 71 -20.34 -11.54 -2.16
CA ILE A 71 -19.22 -10.92 -2.86
C ILE A 71 -19.50 -10.94 -4.37
N ASP A 72 -20.01 -9.84 -4.91
CA ASP A 72 -20.41 -9.69 -6.30
C ASP A 72 -20.36 -8.21 -6.72
N ALA A 73 -19.32 -7.83 -7.46
CA ALA A 73 -19.15 -6.47 -7.96
C ALA A 73 -20.36 -5.98 -8.77
N LYS A 74 -21.03 -6.88 -9.50
CA LYS A 74 -22.14 -6.53 -10.39
C LYS A 74 -23.43 -6.21 -9.63
N ALA A 75 -23.52 -6.64 -8.37
CA ALA A 75 -24.64 -6.33 -7.49
C ALA A 75 -24.48 -4.95 -6.82
N SER A 76 -23.31 -4.32 -6.89
CA SER A 76 -23.09 -2.99 -6.32
C SER A 76 -23.92 -1.92 -7.02
N HIS A 77 -24.52 -1.02 -6.25
CA HIS A 77 -25.28 0.11 -6.79
C HIS A 77 -24.44 0.97 -7.75
N LEU A 78 -23.16 1.20 -7.43
CA LEU A 78 -22.25 1.98 -8.27
C LEU A 78 -21.91 1.28 -9.59
N TYR A 79 -21.95 -0.05 -9.63
CA TYR A 79 -21.78 -0.81 -10.88
C TYR A 79 -23.01 -0.69 -11.79
N VAL A 80 -24.20 -0.80 -11.19
CA VAL A 80 -25.49 -0.72 -11.91
C VAL A 80 -25.76 0.71 -12.39
N HIS A 81 -25.53 1.69 -11.53
CA HIS A 81 -25.70 3.12 -11.76
C HIS A 81 -24.38 3.89 -11.58
N PRO A 82 -23.42 3.76 -12.52
CA PRO A 82 -22.18 4.52 -12.47
C PRO A 82 -22.43 6.03 -12.41
N PRO A 83 -21.65 6.79 -11.62
CA PRO A 83 -21.72 8.26 -11.55
C PRO A 83 -21.11 8.94 -12.79
N VAL A 84 -21.17 8.29 -13.95
CA VAL A 84 -20.57 8.71 -15.22
C VAL A 84 -21.57 8.49 -16.35
N LYS A 85 -21.44 9.27 -17.43
CA LYS A 85 -22.41 9.27 -18.53
C LYS A 85 -21.87 8.57 -19.78
N GLY A 86 -22.80 8.06 -20.59
CA GLY A 86 -22.51 7.56 -21.94
C GLY A 86 -21.50 6.41 -21.97
N ALA A 87 -20.60 6.46 -22.96
CA ALA A 87 -19.60 5.42 -23.22
C ALA A 87 -18.60 5.20 -22.06
N ALA A 88 -18.43 6.19 -21.18
CA ALA A 88 -17.50 6.09 -20.06
C ALA A 88 -17.98 5.14 -18.95
N ARG A 89 -19.23 4.67 -19.01
CA ARG A 89 -19.80 3.70 -18.06
C ARG A 89 -19.08 2.36 -18.13
N ASP A 90 -18.68 1.92 -19.31
CA ASP A 90 -18.05 0.61 -19.48
C ASP A 90 -16.61 0.61 -18.96
N GLU A 91 -15.87 1.70 -19.21
CA GLU A 91 -14.56 1.93 -18.59
C GLU A 91 -14.68 2.03 -17.06
N TYR A 92 -15.67 2.77 -16.54
CA TYR A 92 -15.92 2.83 -15.10
C TYR A 92 -16.17 1.44 -14.52
N ARG A 93 -17.08 0.64 -15.12
CA ARG A 93 -17.38 -0.72 -14.65
C ARG A 93 -16.16 -1.62 -14.65
N SER A 94 -15.33 -1.55 -15.69
CA SER A 94 -14.11 -2.35 -15.79
C SER A 94 -13.15 -2.02 -14.65
N ASN A 95 -12.89 -0.74 -14.40
CA ASN A 95 -11.98 -0.31 -13.33
C ASN A 95 -12.57 -0.55 -11.94
N PHE A 96 -13.88 -0.38 -11.77
CA PHE A 96 -14.62 -0.74 -10.56
C PHE A 96 -14.48 -2.22 -10.24
N THR A 97 -14.70 -3.10 -11.22
CA THR A 97 -14.53 -4.55 -11.03
C THR A 97 -13.10 -4.89 -10.67
N ALA A 98 -12.10 -4.26 -11.29
CA ALA A 98 -10.70 -4.49 -10.96
C ALA A 98 -10.37 -4.12 -9.50
N GLY A 99 -10.85 -2.97 -9.01
CA GLY A 99 -10.66 -2.55 -7.61
C GLY A 99 -11.39 -3.47 -6.62
N TYR A 100 -12.62 -3.87 -6.96
CA TYR A 100 -13.40 -4.81 -6.17
C TYR A 100 -12.68 -6.16 -6.02
N GLU A 101 -12.21 -6.72 -7.13
CA GLU A 101 -11.48 -7.98 -7.13
C GLU A 101 -10.15 -7.89 -6.37
N ALA A 102 -9.43 -6.78 -6.47
CA ALA A 102 -8.18 -6.55 -5.73
C ALA A 102 -8.42 -6.57 -4.21
N ALA A 103 -9.48 -5.91 -3.75
CA ALA A 103 -9.86 -5.91 -2.34
C ALA A 103 -10.25 -7.32 -1.84
N VAL A 104 -11.01 -8.06 -2.64
CA VAL A 104 -11.41 -9.44 -2.32
C VAL A 104 -10.20 -10.37 -2.25
N LYS A 105 -9.29 -10.29 -3.22
CA LYS A 105 -8.05 -11.08 -3.24
C LYS A 105 -7.18 -10.82 -2.02
N HIS A 106 -6.94 -9.54 -1.72
CA HIS A 106 -6.19 -9.13 -0.54
C HIS A 106 -6.81 -9.66 0.77
N ASN A 107 -8.13 -9.54 0.93
CA ASN A 107 -8.81 -10.06 2.12
C ASN A 107 -8.79 -11.59 2.20
N SER A 108 -8.82 -12.28 1.07
CA SER A 108 -8.78 -13.73 0.99
C SER A 108 -7.36 -14.31 1.12
N GLY A 109 -6.33 -13.46 1.11
CA GLY A 109 -4.93 -13.86 1.19
C GLY A 109 -4.39 -14.54 -0.07
N VAL A 110 -5.01 -14.29 -1.23
CA VAL A 110 -4.65 -14.89 -2.54
C VAL A 110 -4.12 -13.86 -3.53
#